data_AF-A0A560WMT5-F1
#
_entry.id   AF-A0A560WMT5-F1
#
_cell.length_a   1.000
_cell.length_b   1.000
_cell.length_c   1.000
_cell.angle_alpha   90.00
_cell.angle_beta   90.00
_cell.angle_gamma   90.00
#
_symmetry.space_group_name_H-M   'P 1'
#
loop_
_entity.id
_entity.type
_entity.pdbx_description
1 polymer ?
#
loop_
_entity_poly.entity_id
_entity_poly.type
_entity_poly.pdbx_seq_one_letter_code
_entity_poly.pdbx_strand_id
1 'polypeptide(L)' 'MLSEGGAPSGRKGEVAVSRDLVRAHEDDDVAAEARHARFGRLPEPVRVEDLIEERPAAAPDPARFAYNSDEWLVRYCA' A
#
# COMPACT_ATOMS: atom_id res chain seq x y z
N MET A 1 -12.93 -63.33 -11.80
CA MET A 1 -12.31 -62.32 -12.67
C MET A 1 -12.58 -60.95 -12.06
N LEU A 2 -11.63 -60.42 -11.30
CA LEU A 2 -11.61 -59.03 -10.90
C LEU A 2 -10.65 -58.32 -11.86
N SER A 3 -11.12 -57.26 -12.54
CA SER A 3 -10.22 -56.33 -13.21
C SER A 3 -10.77 -54.94 -12.99
N GLU A 4 -10.23 -54.35 -11.93
CA GLU A 4 -10.23 -52.91 -11.68
C GLU A 4 -9.51 -52.23 -12.85
N GLY A 5 -10.24 -51.40 -13.58
CA GLY A 5 -9.68 -50.52 -14.62
C GLY A 5 -9.96 -49.08 -14.25
N GLY A 6 -9.43 -48.63 -13.11
CA GLY A 6 -9.38 -47.22 -12.77
C GLY A 6 -8.36 -46.51 -13.68
N ALA A 7 -8.82 -45.52 -14.43
CA ALA A 7 -7.96 -44.60 -15.18
C ALA A 7 -8.54 -43.17 -15.12
N PRO A 8 -7.68 -42.14 -15.22
CA PRO A 8 -7.62 -41.08 -14.22
C PRO A 8 -8.59 -39.92 -14.46
N SER A 9 -9.35 -39.61 -13.42
CA SER A 9 -9.94 -38.30 -13.21
C SER A 9 -8.83 -37.25 -13.12
N GLY A 10 -8.60 -36.52 -14.21
CA GLY A 10 -7.53 -35.53 -14.33
C GLY A 10 -8.04 -34.21 -14.93
N ARG A 11 -8.20 -33.20 -14.08
CA ARG A 11 -7.92 -31.77 -14.35
C ARG A 11 -8.47 -31.14 -15.65
N LYS A 12 -9.78 -31.24 -15.93
CA LYS A 12 -10.41 -30.31 -16.90
C LYS A 12 -10.69 -28.92 -16.31
N GLY A 13 -10.96 -28.83 -15.01
CA GLY A 13 -11.28 -27.55 -14.34
C GLY A 13 -10.08 -26.60 -14.22
N GLU A 14 -8.87 -27.12 -13.98
CA GLU A 14 -7.67 -26.30 -13.77
C GLU A 14 -7.19 -25.60 -15.04
N VAL A 15 -7.31 -26.27 -16.20
CA VAL A 15 -6.96 -25.70 -17.52
C VAL A 15 -7.95 -24.62 -17.94
N ALA A 16 -9.23 -24.78 -17.58
CA ALA A 16 -10.25 -23.76 -17.81
C ALA A 16 -9.98 -22.50 -16.96
N VAL A 17 -9.72 -22.67 -15.65
CA VAL A 17 -9.34 -21.56 -14.76
C VAL A 17 -8.08 -20.85 -15.26
N SER A 18 -7.08 -21.61 -15.72
CA SER A 18 -5.85 -21.03 -16.27
C SER A 18 -6.13 -20.19 -17.54
N ARG A 19 -7.03 -20.67 -18.41
CA ARG A 19 -7.42 -19.95 -19.62
C ARG A 19 -8.23 -18.68 -19.30
N ASP A 20 -9.10 -18.76 -18.31
CA ASP A 20 -9.92 -17.62 -17.88
C ASP A 20 -9.06 -16.52 -17.26
N LEU A 21 -8.03 -16.87 -16.49
CA LEU A 21 -7.05 -15.93 -15.96
C LEU A 21 -6.20 -15.28 -17.06
N VAL A 22 -5.77 -16.04 -18.05
CA VAL A 22 -5.03 -15.50 -19.22
C VAL A 22 -5.91 -14.50 -19.97
N ARG A 23 -7.18 -14.83 -20.20
CA ARG A 23 -8.12 -13.91 -20.85
C ARG A 23 -8.36 -12.64 -20.03
N ALA A 24 -8.50 -12.75 -18.71
CA ALA A 24 -8.64 -11.59 -17.84
C ALA A 24 -7.40 -10.67 -17.92
N HIS A 25 -6.20 -11.26 -18.00
CA HIS A 25 -4.97 -10.48 -18.19
C HIS A 25 -4.92 -9.77 -19.54
N GLU A 26 -5.32 -10.45 -20.63
CA GLU A 26 -5.44 -9.84 -21.97
C GLU A 26 -6.44 -8.67 -21.98
N ASP A 27 -7.58 -8.82 -21.31
CA ASP A 27 -8.59 -7.76 -21.19
C ASP A 27 -8.05 -6.56 -20.38
N ASP A 28 -7.27 -6.81 -19.31
CA ASP A 28 -6.59 -5.78 -18.52
C ASP A 28 -5.52 -5.02 -19.32
N ASP A 29 -4.77 -5.72 -20.16
CA ASP A 29 -3.75 -5.15 -21.05
C ASP A 29 -4.38 -4.22 -22.08
N VAL A 30 -5.48 -4.64 -22.72
CA VAL A 30 -6.25 -3.79 -23.66
C VAL A 30 -6.80 -2.56 -22.95
N ALA A 31 -7.31 -2.71 -21.73
CA ALA A 31 -7.76 -1.58 -20.92
C ALA A 31 -6.60 -0.64 -20.54
N ALA A 32 -5.40 -1.18 -20.29
CA ALA A 32 -4.19 -0.40 -20.02
C ALA A 32 -3.75 0.41 -21.25
N GLU A 33 -3.73 -0.20 -22.43
CA GLU A 33 -3.42 0.50 -23.69
C GLU A 33 -4.39 1.66 -23.96
N ALA A 34 -5.69 1.44 -23.76
CA ALA A 34 -6.70 2.50 -23.91
C ALA A 34 -6.48 3.66 -22.92
N ARG A 35 -6.03 3.37 -21.69
CA ARG A 35 -5.64 4.40 -20.72
C ARG A 35 -4.38 5.14 -21.17
N HIS A 36 -3.35 4.42 -21.64
CA HIS A 36 -2.11 5.02 -22.14
C HIS A 36 -2.34 5.91 -23.36
N ALA A 37 -3.24 5.54 -24.28
CA ALA A 37 -3.60 6.38 -25.42
C ALA A 37 -4.29 7.69 -24.99
N ARG A 38 -5.07 7.65 -23.90
CA ARG A 38 -5.79 8.83 -23.37
C ARG A 38 -4.93 9.73 -22.49
N PHE A 39 -4.07 9.14 -21.67
CA PHE A 39 -3.34 9.84 -20.60
C PHE A 39 -1.82 9.87 -20.81
N GLY A 40 -1.30 9.20 -21.83
CA GLY A 40 0.13 9.12 -22.10
C GLY A 40 0.88 8.17 -21.15
N ARG A 41 2.15 8.49 -20.90
CA ARG A 41 3.02 7.74 -19.98
C ARG A 41 2.96 8.36 -18.60
N LEU A 42 2.98 7.51 -17.57
CA LEU A 42 3.16 7.96 -16.20
C LEU A 42 4.52 8.68 -16.06
N PRO A 43 4.59 9.83 -15.36
CA PRO A 43 5.86 10.44 -15.02
C PRO A 43 6.69 9.54 -14.11
N GLU A 44 7.96 9.90 -13.92
CA GLU A 44 8.85 9.19 -12.99
C GLU A 44 8.25 9.21 -11.58
N PRO A 45 8.22 8.06 -10.87
CA PRO A 45 7.72 8.00 -9.50
C PRO A 45 8.49 8.95 -8.59
N VAL A 46 7.74 9.74 -7.81
CA VAL A 46 8.32 10.61 -6.79
C VAL A 46 8.65 9.76 -5.57
N ARG A 47 9.80 10.03 -4.94
CA ARG A 47 10.18 9.34 -3.71
C ARG A 47 9.19 9.66 -2.59
N VAL A 48 8.92 8.68 -1.74
CA VAL A 48 7.96 8.86 -0.62
C VAL A 48 8.39 10.01 0.30
N GLU A 49 9.69 10.18 0.48
CA GLU A 49 10.25 11.27 1.31
C GLU A 49 9.94 12.66 0.74
N ASP A 50 9.82 12.78 -0.59
CA ASP A 50 9.54 14.06 -1.27
C ASP A 50 8.03 14.37 -1.33
N LEU A 51 7.17 13.40 -0.96
CA LEU A 51 5.72 13.56 -0.92
C LEU A 51 5.22 14.21 0.37
N ILE A 52 6.07 14.34 1.40
CA ILE A 52 5.67 14.74 2.75
C ILE A 52 6.49 15.96 3.19
N GLU A 53 5.82 16.97 3.72
CA GLU A 53 6.45 18.11 4.39
C GLU A 53 6.09 18.10 5.88
N GLU A 54 7.10 18.00 6.75
CA GLU A 54 6.90 18.13 8.19
C GLU A 54 6.78 19.61 8.59
N ARG A 55 5.59 20.03 9.00
CA ARG A 55 5.34 21.38 9.51
C ARG A 55 4.81 21.35 10.94
N PRO A 56 5.47 22.07 11.90
CA PRO A 56 4.95 22.21 13.25
C PRO A 56 3.55 22.83 13.25
N ALA A 57 2.63 22.26 14.03
CA ALA A 57 1.26 22.75 14.14
C ALA A 57 1.18 24.14 14.81
N ALA A 58 2.12 24.44 15.71
CA ALA A 58 2.29 25.74 16.34
C ALA A 58 3.78 26.04 16.47
N ALA A 59 4.12 27.32 16.65
CA ALA A 59 5.48 27.72 17.00
C ALA A 59 5.89 26.99 18.30
N PRO A 60 7.13 26.47 18.39
CA PRO A 60 7.62 25.86 19.62
C PRO A 60 7.50 26.85 20.78
N ASP A 61 6.80 26.45 21.85
CA ASP A 61 6.67 27.27 23.05
C ASP A 61 8.03 27.40 23.75
N PRO A 62 8.60 28.63 23.90
CA PRO A 62 9.87 28.83 24.57
C PRO A 62 9.81 28.45 26.06
N ALA A 63 8.65 28.52 26.71
CA ALA A 63 8.49 28.16 28.11
C ALA A 63 8.50 26.63 28.34
N ARG A 64 8.28 25.83 27.28
CA ARG A 64 8.26 24.37 27.36
C ARG A 64 9.54 23.77 27.96
N PHE A 65 10.67 24.45 27.78
CA PHE A 65 11.97 24.01 28.28
C PHE A 65 12.47 24.82 29.49
N ALA A 66 11.68 25.76 30.00
CA ALA A 66 12.03 26.62 31.13
C ALA A 66 11.64 25.99 32.47
N TYR A 67 12.06 24.73 32.71
CA TYR A 67 11.81 24.08 33.99
C TYR A 67 12.60 24.78 35.12
N ASN A 68 11.92 25.12 36.21
CA ASN A 68 12.54 25.67 37.42
C ASN A 68 12.31 24.71 38.59
N SER A 69 13.41 24.15 39.13
CA SER A 69 13.37 23.24 40.27
C SER A 69 12.89 23.89 41.56
N ASP A 70 12.95 25.21 41.67
CA ASP A 70 12.76 25.95 42.92
C ASP A 70 11.33 26.52 43.04
N GLU A 71 10.47 26.22 42.07
CA GLU A 71 9.09 26.73 41.99
C GLU A 71 8.24 26.31 43.21
N TRP A 72 8.53 25.14 43.82
CA TRP A 72 7.85 24.68 45.03
C TRP A 72 8.15 25.53 46.26
N LEU A 73 9.32 26.16 46.34
CA LEU A 73 9.69 27.03 47.46
C LEU A 73 8.79 28.26 47.52
N VAL A 74 8.52 28.86 46.35
CA VAL A 74 7.67 30.06 46.23
C VAL A 74 6.21 29.74 46.56
N ARG A 75 5.74 28.54 46.20
CA ARG A 75 4.32 28.16 46.34
C ARG A 75 3.94 27.64 47.72
N TYR A 76 4.88 27.06 48.46
CA TYR A 76 4.58 26.31 49.70
C TYR A 76 5.36 26.75 50.95
N CYS A 77 6.37 27.62 50.82
CA CYS A 77 7.18 28.06 51.95
C CYS A 77 7.05 29.56 52.26
N ALA A 78 6.01 30.21 51.73
CA ALA A 78 5.67 31.61 52.01
C ALA A 78 4.89 31.79 53.33
#